data_AF-C5TBL7-F1
#
_entry.id   AF-C5TBL7-F1
#
_cell.length_a   1.000
_cell.length_b   1.000
_cell.length_c   1.000
_cell.angle_alpha   90.00
_cell.angle_beta   90.00
_cell.angle_gamma   90.00
#
_symmetry.space_group_name_H-M   'P 1'
#
loop_
_entity.id
_entity.type
_entity.pdbx_description
1 polymer ?
#
loop_
_entity_poly.entity_id
_entity_poly.type
_entity_poly.pdbx_seq_one_letter_code
_entity_poly.pdbx_strand_id
1 'polypeptide(L)'
;QCEQALRNGAGVVQGLPGNALLLGEMGIGNTSVASLLLARLCGVPLADGTGTGTGLDAQGVARKRAVLQQALDANAGATEPLAALAALGGFEVATLTGAVLQAAAERRVIVVDGFITTAAVLVASRLQPAVLQRCVFSHRSGEPGHAHMLAQLQAEPLLDMGLRLGEGSGAALAWPLLASACAILRDMASFESAGVAQQTA
;
A
#
# COMPACT_ATOMS: atom_id res chain seq x y z
N GLN A 1 -18.14 -11.62 -6.28
CA GLN A 1 -16.73 -12.04 -6.36
C GLN A 1 -15.81 -11.13 -5.54
N CYS A 2 -15.84 -9.80 -5.73
CA CYS A 2 -15.05 -8.85 -4.92
C CYS A 2 -15.22 -9.07 -3.40
N GLU A 3 -16.45 -9.15 -2.91
CA GLU A 3 -16.72 -9.48 -1.50
C GLU A 3 -16.12 -10.82 -1.04
N GLN A 4 -16.07 -11.82 -1.93
CA GLN A 4 -15.49 -13.12 -1.61
C GLN A 4 -13.97 -13.02 -1.44
N ALA A 5 -13.30 -12.22 -2.29
CA ALA A 5 -11.88 -11.93 -2.16
C ALA A 5 -11.59 -11.14 -0.87
N LEU A 6 -12.40 -10.13 -0.54
CA LEU A 6 -12.31 -9.40 0.73
C LEU A 6 -12.43 -10.34 1.94
N ARG A 7 -13.45 -11.21 1.94
CA ARG A 7 -13.63 -12.23 3.00
C ARG A 7 -12.46 -13.21 3.06
N ASN A 8 -11.89 -13.59 1.92
CA ASN A 8 -10.71 -14.45 1.88
C ASN A 8 -9.51 -13.79 2.56
N GLY A 9 -9.21 -12.53 2.25
CA GLY A 9 -8.12 -11.79 2.89
C GLY A 9 -8.29 -11.64 4.39
N ALA A 10 -9.50 -11.33 4.85
CA ALA A 10 -9.82 -11.27 6.27
C ALA A 10 -9.63 -12.63 6.95
N GLY A 11 -10.14 -13.71 6.34
CA GLY A 11 -10.01 -15.06 6.88
C GLY A 11 -8.55 -15.55 6.98
N VAL A 12 -7.69 -15.17 6.03
CA VAL A 12 -6.25 -15.47 6.10
C VAL A 12 -5.62 -14.81 7.33
N VAL A 13 -5.88 -13.50 7.57
CA VAL A 13 -5.27 -12.78 8.71
C VAL A 13 -5.77 -13.31 10.05
N GLN A 14 -7.07 -13.61 10.18
CA GLN A 14 -7.65 -14.20 11.40
C GLN A 14 -6.98 -15.53 11.79
N GLY A 15 -6.55 -16.31 10.80
CA GLY A 15 -5.87 -17.59 11.01
C GLY A 15 -4.38 -17.49 11.35
N LEU A 16 -3.77 -16.29 11.26
CA LEU A 16 -2.34 -16.11 11.46
C LEU A 16 -2.03 -15.53 12.85
N PRO A 17 -1.00 -16.01 13.56
CA PRO A 17 -0.57 -15.41 14.82
C PRO A 17 0.17 -14.08 14.59
N GLY A 18 0.52 -13.39 15.69
CA GLY A 18 1.38 -12.21 15.67
C GLY A 18 0.64 -10.88 15.65
N ASN A 19 1.41 -9.80 15.76
CA ASN A 19 0.93 -8.43 15.88
C ASN A 19 1.34 -7.53 14.70
N ALA A 20 1.91 -8.11 13.64
CA ALA A 20 2.31 -7.41 12.43
C ALA A 20 1.88 -8.19 11.18
N LEU A 21 1.57 -7.46 10.11
CA LEU A 21 1.27 -7.96 8.78
C LEU A 21 2.16 -7.23 7.78
N LEU A 22 3.00 -7.95 7.05
CA LEU A 22 3.78 -7.42 5.93
C LEU A 22 3.00 -7.75 4.66
N LEU A 23 2.65 -6.71 3.89
CA LEU A 23 1.89 -6.90 2.65
C LEU A 23 2.82 -7.27 1.51
N GLY A 24 2.35 -8.17 0.65
CA GLY A 24 2.99 -8.55 -0.60
C GLY A 24 1.95 -9.01 -1.60
N GLU A 25 2.32 -9.00 -2.88
CA GLU A 25 1.45 -9.37 -3.98
C GLU A 25 2.26 -10.00 -5.10
N MET A 26 1.57 -10.71 -5.98
CA MET A 26 2.12 -11.17 -7.24
C MET A 26 0.97 -11.24 -8.24
N GLY A 27 1.10 -10.57 -9.38
CA GLY A 27 0.11 -10.61 -10.45
C GLY A 27 0.58 -9.90 -11.71
N ILE A 28 0.62 -10.61 -12.84
CA ILE A 28 1.00 -9.99 -14.10
C ILE A 28 -0.04 -8.95 -14.51
N GLY A 29 0.40 -7.70 -14.65
CA GLY A 29 -0.44 -6.58 -15.08
C GLY A 29 -1.10 -5.79 -13.95
N ASN A 30 -0.93 -6.16 -12.68
CA ASN A 30 -1.60 -5.49 -11.56
C ASN A 30 -1.11 -4.05 -11.27
N THR A 31 0.03 -3.62 -11.83
CA THR A 31 0.37 -2.17 -11.86
C THR A 31 -0.68 -1.35 -12.62
N SER A 32 -1.38 -1.96 -13.58
CA SER A 32 -2.56 -1.36 -14.23
C SER A 32 -3.70 -1.15 -13.25
N VAL A 33 -3.98 -2.15 -12.42
CA VAL A 33 -5.02 -2.08 -11.37
C VAL A 33 -4.71 -0.94 -10.39
N ALA A 34 -3.47 -0.87 -9.90
CA ALA A 34 -3.05 0.20 -9.01
C ALA A 34 -3.22 1.59 -9.65
N SER A 35 -2.88 1.72 -10.93
CA SER A 35 -3.05 2.98 -11.70
C SER A 35 -4.53 3.35 -11.86
N LEU A 36 -5.40 2.38 -12.14
CA LEU A 36 -6.85 2.59 -12.28
C LEU A 36 -7.49 3.02 -10.96
N LEU A 37 -7.15 2.35 -9.86
CA LEU A 37 -7.66 2.68 -8.53
C LEU A 37 -7.18 4.05 -8.06
N LEU A 38 -5.91 4.39 -8.33
CA LEU A 38 -5.37 5.73 -8.10
C LEU A 38 -6.16 6.79 -8.87
N ALA A 39 -6.36 6.57 -10.18
CA ALA A 39 -7.09 7.50 -11.03
C ALA A 39 -8.54 7.66 -10.57
N ARG A 40 -9.23 6.54 -10.30
CA ARG A 40 -10.65 6.56 -9.91
C ARG A 40 -10.87 7.18 -8.54
N LEU A 41 -10.09 6.80 -7.54
CA LEU A 41 -10.33 7.21 -6.15
C LEU A 41 -9.66 8.55 -5.81
N CYS A 42 -8.58 8.92 -6.50
CA CYS A 42 -7.84 10.14 -6.18
C CYS A 42 -7.88 11.20 -7.29
N GLY A 43 -8.50 10.92 -8.44
CA GLY A 43 -8.56 11.85 -9.56
C GLY A 43 -7.22 12.12 -10.24
N VAL A 44 -6.21 11.29 -10.00
CA VAL A 44 -4.87 11.46 -10.62
C VAL A 44 -4.95 11.01 -12.09
N PRO A 45 -4.50 11.84 -13.05
CA PRO A 45 -4.49 11.45 -14.45
C PRO A 45 -3.68 10.16 -14.70
N LEU A 46 -4.16 9.29 -15.60
CA LEU A 46 -3.42 8.09 -15.99
C LEU A 46 -2.03 8.39 -16.56
N ALA A 47 -1.83 9.58 -17.13
CA ALA A 47 -0.54 10.05 -17.62
C ALA A 47 0.51 10.13 -16.49
N ASP A 48 0.08 10.47 -15.28
CA ASP A 48 0.93 10.66 -14.10
C ASP A 48 1.00 9.37 -13.27
N GLY A 49 -0.09 8.60 -13.25
CA GLY A 49 -0.17 7.36 -12.47
C GLY A 49 0.44 6.12 -13.15
N THR A 50 0.51 6.08 -14.48
CA THR A 50 0.86 4.86 -15.23
C THR A 50 2.35 4.82 -15.59
N GLY A 51 3.08 3.89 -14.96
CA GLY A 51 4.47 3.57 -15.25
C GLY A 51 4.70 2.39 -16.19
N THR A 52 5.99 2.06 -16.36
CA THR A 52 6.48 0.96 -17.20
C THR A 52 6.13 -0.42 -16.65
N GLY A 53 5.81 -0.54 -15.35
CA GLY A 53 5.66 -1.82 -14.68
C GLY A 53 6.92 -2.67 -14.85
N THR A 54 6.74 -3.89 -15.37
CA THR A 54 7.82 -4.87 -15.61
C THR A 54 8.74 -4.53 -16.80
N GLY A 55 8.80 -3.27 -17.24
CA GLY A 55 9.78 -2.78 -18.22
C GLY A 55 9.24 -2.49 -19.61
N LEU A 56 7.99 -2.03 -19.73
CA LEU A 56 7.44 -1.56 -21.01
C LEU A 56 8.23 -0.35 -21.56
N ASP A 57 8.33 -0.28 -22.88
CA ASP A 57 8.84 0.90 -23.59
C ASP A 57 7.77 2.01 -23.69
N ALA A 58 8.13 3.15 -24.30
CA ALA A 58 7.23 4.30 -24.42
C ALA A 58 5.93 3.99 -25.17
N GLN A 59 6.00 3.19 -26.24
CA GLN A 59 4.82 2.76 -26.99
C GLN A 59 3.95 1.80 -26.17
N GLY A 60 4.58 0.89 -25.43
CA GLY A 60 3.94 -0.01 -24.48
C GLY A 60 3.18 0.74 -23.39
N VAL A 61 3.79 1.79 -22.82
CA VAL A 61 3.13 2.66 -21.83
C VAL A 61 1.96 3.42 -22.46
N ALA A 62 2.11 3.97 -23.67
CA ALA A 62 1.02 4.67 -24.35
C ALA A 62 -0.18 3.74 -24.61
N ARG A 63 0.08 2.52 -25.12
CA ARG A 63 -0.95 1.50 -25.32
C ARG A 63 -1.60 1.08 -24.00
N LYS A 64 -0.81 0.88 -22.94
CA LYS A 64 -1.32 0.60 -21.59
C LYS A 64 -2.29 1.70 -21.16
N ARG A 65 -1.89 2.97 -21.23
CA ARG A 65 -2.76 4.11 -20.88
C ARG A 65 -4.06 4.12 -21.69
N ALA A 66 -4.02 3.85 -22.98
CA ALA A 66 -5.24 3.78 -23.81
C ALA A 66 -6.21 2.69 -23.33
N VAL A 67 -5.70 1.51 -22.99
CA VAL A 67 -6.52 0.41 -22.42
C VAL A 67 -7.07 0.78 -21.05
N LEU A 68 -6.27 1.42 -20.20
CA LEU A 68 -6.73 1.87 -18.88
C LEU A 68 -7.82 2.94 -18.99
N GLN A 69 -7.71 3.85 -19.96
CA GLN A 69 -8.74 4.85 -20.21
C GLN A 69 -10.06 4.18 -20.64
N GLN A 70 -10.00 3.21 -21.55
CA GLN A 70 -11.19 2.44 -21.95
C GLN A 70 -11.85 1.73 -20.75
N ALA A 71 -11.05 1.18 -19.84
CA ALA A 71 -11.56 0.55 -18.62
C ALA A 71 -12.23 1.56 -17.67
N LEU A 72 -11.66 2.77 -17.51
CA LEU A 72 -12.28 3.84 -16.74
C LEU A 72 -13.61 4.28 -17.34
N ASP A 73 -13.64 4.50 -18.66
CA ASP A 73 -14.83 4.97 -19.38
C ASP A 73 -15.96 3.95 -19.32
N ALA A 74 -15.65 2.67 -19.57
CA ALA A 74 -16.63 1.58 -19.50
C ALA A 74 -17.22 1.39 -18.09
N ASN A 75 -16.50 1.82 -17.05
CA ASN A 75 -16.92 1.70 -15.66
C ASN A 75 -17.16 3.06 -15.00
N ALA A 76 -17.60 4.09 -15.75
CA ALA A 76 -17.73 5.47 -15.24
C ALA A 76 -18.53 5.60 -13.92
N GLY A 77 -19.56 4.77 -13.72
CA GLY A 77 -20.40 4.80 -12.51
C GLY A 77 -19.78 4.14 -11.27
N ALA A 78 -18.65 3.44 -11.38
CA ALA A 78 -18.00 2.75 -10.26
C ALA A 78 -17.12 3.71 -9.43
N THR A 79 -17.74 4.69 -8.76
CA THR A 79 -17.02 5.74 -8.01
C THR A 79 -16.80 5.40 -6.54
N GLU A 80 -17.71 4.64 -5.94
CA GLU A 80 -17.58 4.20 -4.56
C GLU A 80 -16.44 3.18 -4.39
N PRO A 81 -15.73 3.13 -3.25
CA PRO A 81 -14.50 2.36 -3.14
C PRO A 81 -14.65 0.86 -3.45
N LEU A 82 -15.74 0.21 -2.97
CA LEU A 82 -16.01 -1.19 -3.28
C LEU A 82 -16.44 -1.40 -4.73
N ALA A 83 -17.19 -0.45 -5.30
CA ALA A 83 -17.60 -0.52 -6.71
C ALA A 83 -16.38 -0.36 -7.63
N ALA A 84 -15.51 0.61 -7.33
CA ALA A 84 -14.24 0.83 -8.01
C ALA A 84 -13.33 -0.41 -7.91
N LEU A 85 -13.17 -0.98 -6.72
CA LEU A 85 -12.42 -2.23 -6.54
C LEU A 85 -13.03 -3.40 -7.32
N ALA A 86 -14.35 -3.52 -7.37
CA ALA A 86 -15.01 -4.59 -8.11
C ALA A 86 -14.87 -4.44 -9.64
N ALA A 87 -14.87 -3.21 -10.14
CA ALA A 87 -14.87 -2.90 -11.57
C ALA A 87 -13.47 -2.75 -12.18
N LEU A 88 -12.52 -2.20 -11.41
CA LEU A 88 -11.19 -1.78 -11.85
C LEU A 88 -10.05 -2.43 -11.06
N GLY A 89 -10.41 -3.22 -10.04
CA GLY A 89 -9.47 -3.92 -9.18
C GLY A 89 -8.92 -5.22 -9.75
N GLY A 90 -8.26 -5.98 -8.87
CA GLY A 90 -7.82 -7.36 -9.08
C GLY A 90 -8.17 -8.20 -7.85
N PHE A 91 -8.22 -9.53 -7.99
CA PHE A 91 -8.52 -10.40 -6.86
C PHE A 91 -7.48 -10.28 -5.75
N GLU A 92 -6.22 -10.15 -6.11
CA GLU A 92 -5.09 -9.94 -5.21
C GLU A 92 -5.24 -8.63 -4.42
N VAL A 93 -5.63 -7.53 -5.07
CA VAL A 93 -5.86 -6.24 -4.40
C VAL A 93 -7.09 -6.29 -3.50
N ALA A 94 -8.16 -6.99 -3.91
CA ALA A 94 -9.34 -7.17 -3.09
C ALA A 94 -9.06 -8.05 -1.86
N THR A 95 -8.28 -9.13 -2.02
CA THR A 95 -7.80 -9.96 -0.91
C THR A 95 -6.93 -9.14 0.03
N LEU A 96 -5.96 -8.36 -0.48
CA LEU A 96 -5.13 -7.50 0.36
C LEU A 96 -5.95 -6.43 1.10
N THR A 97 -6.98 -5.86 0.45
CA THR A 97 -7.87 -4.90 1.10
C THR A 97 -8.57 -5.52 2.30
N GLY A 98 -9.06 -6.77 2.16
CA GLY A 98 -9.67 -7.51 3.25
C GLY A 98 -8.69 -7.83 4.38
N ALA A 99 -7.46 -8.22 4.03
CA ALA A 99 -6.38 -8.47 4.99
C ALA A 99 -6.00 -7.20 5.78
N VAL A 100 -5.90 -6.05 5.11
CA VAL A 100 -5.62 -4.75 5.73
C VAL A 100 -6.71 -4.35 6.72
N LEU A 101 -7.99 -4.46 6.32
CA LEU A 101 -9.12 -4.14 7.19
C LEU A 101 -9.14 -5.03 8.45
N GLN A 102 -8.90 -6.33 8.28
CA GLN A 102 -8.86 -7.28 9.39
C GLN A 102 -7.67 -7.01 10.32
N ALA A 103 -6.47 -6.82 9.77
CA ALA A 103 -5.27 -6.51 10.55
C ALA A 103 -5.46 -5.21 11.37
N ALA A 104 -6.10 -4.20 10.78
CA ALA A 104 -6.40 -2.95 11.48
C ALA A 104 -7.41 -3.15 12.62
N ALA A 105 -8.44 -3.96 12.41
CA ALA A 105 -9.43 -4.31 13.45
C ALA A 105 -8.78 -5.06 14.62
N GLU A 106 -7.81 -5.93 14.33
CA GLU A 106 -7.01 -6.64 15.33
C GLU A 106 -5.84 -5.82 15.92
N ARG A 107 -5.74 -4.54 15.54
CA ARG A 107 -4.70 -3.61 16.01
C ARG A 107 -3.27 -4.05 15.67
N ARG A 108 -3.08 -4.81 14.60
CA ARG A 108 -1.76 -5.18 14.09
C ARG A 108 -1.09 -3.99 13.41
N VAL A 109 0.24 -3.97 13.41
CA VAL A 109 1.04 -3.09 12.55
C VAL A 109 0.98 -3.62 11.12
N ILE A 110 0.72 -2.76 10.15
CA ILE A 110 0.61 -3.11 8.73
C ILE A 110 1.78 -2.47 8.00
N VAL A 111 2.74 -3.28 7.55
CA VAL A 111 3.87 -2.79 6.75
C VAL A 111 3.47 -2.87 5.28
N VAL A 112 3.32 -1.70 4.68
CA VAL A 112 2.88 -1.52 3.29
C VAL A 112 4.13 -1.50 2.40
N ASP A 113 4.13 -2.33 1.36
CA ASP A 113 5.27 -2.51 0.45
C ASP A 113 5.30 -1.41 -0.64
N GLY A 114 5.06 -1.79 -1.89
CA GLY A 114 5.06 -0.89 -3.04
C GLY A 114 3.66 -0.52 -3.52
N PHE A 115 3.64 0.08 -4.71
CA PHE A 115 2.48 0.71 -5.35
C PHE A 115 1.18 -0.12 -5.29
N ILE A 116 1.25 -1.43 -5.54
CA ILE A 116 0.07 -2.30 -5.60
C ILE A 116 -0.51 -2.57 -4.21
N THR A 117 0.34 -2.81 -3.21
CA THR A 117 -0.11 -2.97 -1.82
C THR A 117 -0.66 -1.66 -1.26
N THR A 118 -0.07 -0.51 -1.64
CA THR A 118 -0.58 0.82 -1.34
C THR A 118 -1.96 1.03 -1.96
N ALA A 119 -2.26 0.46 -3.14
CA ALA A 119 -3.59 0.55 -3.75
C ALA A 119 -4.65 -0.19 -2.92
N ALA A 120 -4.31 -1.33 -2.33
CA ALA A 120 -5.20 -2.03 -1.39
C ALA A 120 -5.45 -1.20 -0.12
N VAL A 121 -4.40 -0.58 0.43
CA VAL A 121 -4.51 0.34 1.57
C VAL A 121 -5.33 1.58 1.21
N LEU A 122 -5.19 2.12 -0.01
CA LEU A 122 -6.00 3.22 -0.50
C LEU A 122 -7.48 2.85 -0.46
N VAL A 123 -7.88 1.71 -1.03
CA VAL A 123 -9.27 1.25 -0.98
C VAL A 123 -9.73 1.08 0.47
N ALA A 124 -8.94 0.41 1.31
CA ALA A 124 -9.25 0.21 2.73
C ALA A 124 -9.44 1.54 3.48
N SER A 125 -8.59 2.54 3.22
CA SER A 125 -8.66 3.87 3.85
C SER A 125 -9.90 4.67 3.44
N ARG A 126 -10.41 4.46 2.21
CA ARG A 126 -11.66 5.09 1.78
C ARG A 126 -12.89 4.43 2.39
N LEU A 127 -12.78 3.19 2.83
CA LEU A 127 -13.83 2.49 3.59
C LEU A 127 -13.75 2.80 5.08
N GLN A 128 -12.54 2.83 5.62
CA GLN A 128 -12.27 3.08 7.03
C GLN A 128 -10.98 3.90 7.19
N PRO A 129 -11.07 5.24 7.31
CA PRO A 129 -9.89 6.12 7.38
C PRO A 129 -8.92 5.77 8.52
N ALA A 130 -9.44 5.23 9.63
CA ALA A 130 -8.63 4.85 10.78
C ALA A 130 -7.61 3.73 10.50
N VAL A 131 -7.74 2.99 9.39
CA VAL A 131 -6.76 1.99 8.94
C VAL A 131 -5.36 2.60 8.81
N LEU A 132 -5.24 3.84 8.35
CA LEU A 132 -3.94 4.48 8.12
C LEU A 132 -3.11 4.63 9.40
N GLN A 133 -3.75 4.70 10.57
CA GLN A 133 -3.05 4.75 11.87
C GLN A 133 -2.31 3.45 12.21
N ARG A 134 -2.58 2.37 11.46
CA ARG A 134 -1.91 1.07 11.60
C ARG A 134 -0.84 0.85 10.54
N CYS A 135 -0.74 1.71 9.54
CA CYS A 135 0.14 1.53 8.39
C CYS A 135 1.52 2.15 8.63
N VAL A 136 2.56 1.40 8.27
CA VAL A 136 3.93 1.87 8.10
C VAL A 136 4.30 1.64 6.65
N PHE A 137 4.58 2.71 5.91
CA PHE A 137 4.92 2.63 4.50
C PHE A 137 6.42 2.34 4.36
N SER A 138 6.76 1.19 3.77
CA SER A 138 8.14 0.70 3.79
C SER A 138 9.05 1.51 2.88
N HIS A 139 8.60 1.78 1.65
CA HIS A 139 9.42 2.48 0.67
C HIS A 139 8.62 3.38 -0.28
N ARG A 140 9.32 4.27 -0.96
CA ARG A 140 8.86 4.85 -2.23
C ARG A 140 9.28 3.92 -3.36
N SER A 141 8.32 3.40 -4.11
CA SER A 141 8.65 2.54 -5.26
C SER A 141 9.02 3.38 -6.48
N GLY A 142 9.74 2.76 -7.42
CA GLY A 142 10.08 3.38 -8.71
C GLY A 142 8.91 3.52 -9.69
N GLU A 143 7.68 3.14 -9.30
CA GLU A 143 6.49 3.39 -10.13
C GLU A 143 6.00 4.83 -9.91
N PRO A 144 5.79 5.63 -10.97
CA PRO A 144 5.49 7.06 -10.86
C PRO A 144 4.21 7.33 -10.05
N GLY A 145 3.18 6.49 -10.22
CA GLY A 145 1.93 6.62 -9.49
C GLY A 145 2.05 6.41 -7.98
N HIS A 146 3.12 5.78 -7.49
CA HIS A 146 3.25 5.51 -6.06
C HIS A 146 3.47 6.79 -5.25
N ALA A 147 4.27 7.74 -5.74
CA ALA A 147 4.47 9.02 -5.08
C ALA A 147 3.16 9.80 -4.94
N HIS A 148 2.32 9.81 -5.99
CA HIS A 148 0.99 10.41 -5.94
C HIS A 148 0.09 9.71 -4.93
N MET A 149 0.13 8.37 -4.88
CA MET A 149 -0.68 7.61 -3.94
C MET A 149 -0.26 7.87 -2.48
N LEU A 150 1.04 7.93 -2.19
CA LEU A 150 1.56 8.30 -0.88
C LEU A 150 1.11 9.71 -0.47
N ALA A 151 1.18 10.68 -1.38
CA ALA A 151 0.72 12.05 -1.12
C ALA A 151 -0.78 12.10 -0.80
N GLN A 152 -1.61 11.33 -1.52
CA GLN A 152 -3.05 11.24 -1.27
C GLN A 152 -3.39 10.59 0.08
N LEU A 153 -2.52 9.70 0.56
CA LEU A 153 -2.64 9.07 1.88
C LEU A 153 -1.92 9.85 2.99
N GLN A 154 -1.29 10.99 2.66
CA GLN A 154 -0.44 11.77 3.57
C GLN A 154 0.61 10.90 4.27
N ALA A 155 1.19 9.97 3.50
CA ALA A 155 2.11 8.95 3.97
C ALA A 155 3.56 9.30 3.63
N GLU A 156 4.45 9.15 4.61
CA GLU A 156 5.89 9.24 4.41
C GLU A 156 6.53 7.84 4.49
N PRO A 157 7.21 7.38 3.43
CA PRO A 157 7.85 6.07 3.43
C PRO A 157 9.19 6.08 4.17
N LEU A 158 9.56 4.95 4.78
CA LEU A 158 10.83 4.81 5.50
C LEU A 158 12.07 4.79 4.61
N LEU A 159 11.94 4.26 3.39
CA LEU A 159 13.05 4.02 2.46
C LEU A 159 12.79 4.64 1.08
N ASP A 160 13.84 5.10 0.41
CA ASP A 160 13.79 5.55 -0.98
C ASP A 160 14.97 4.96 -1.76
N MET A 161 14.78 3.73 -2.25
CA MET A 161 15.83 2.91 -2.87
C MET A 161 15.54 2.58 -4.34
N GLY A 162 14.52 3.20 -4.94
CA GLY A 162 14.10 2.92 -6.32
C GLY A 162 13.59 1.48 -6.54
N LEU A 163 13.12 0.81 -5.48
CA LEU A 163 12.61 -0.55 -5.53
C LEU A 163 11.31 -0.63 -6.35
N ARG A 164 11.13 -1.72 -7.10
CA ARG A 164 9.94 -1.92 -7.96
C ARG A 164 9.57 -3.37 -8.21
N LEU A 165 10.06 -4.28 -7.36
CA LEU A 165 9.80 -5.71 -7.49
C LEU A 165 8.38 -6.07 -7.03
N GLY A 166 7.93 -5.54 -5.90
CA GLY A 166 6.70 -5.98 -5.24
C GLY A 166 6.97 -7.14 -4.29
N GLU A 167 6.01 -8.07 -4.20
CA GLU A 167 6.12 -9.32 -3.42
C GLU A 167 6.33 -9.15 -1.91
N GLY A 168 6.24 -7.92 -1.39
CA GLY A 168 6.54 -7.62 0.02
C GLY A 168 8.02 -7.46 0.30
N SER A 169 8.85 -7.33 -0.73
CA SER A 169 10.30 -7.19 -0.61
C SER A 169 10.72 -5.92 0.14
N GLY A 170 10.10 -4.77 -0.16
CA GLY A 170 10.28 -3.53 0.58
C GLY A 170 9.77 -3.62 2.02
N ALA A 171 8.61 -4.24 2.23
CA ALA A 171 8.08 -4.47 3.58
C ALA A 171 9.04 -5.32 4.44
N ALA A 172 9.62 -6.38 3.87
CA ALA A 172 10.63 -7.20 4.52
C ALA A 172 11.93 -6.41 4.78
N LEU A 173 12.39 -5.59 3.83
CA LEU A 173 13.58 -4.73 4.00
C LEU A 173 13.41 -3.68 5.09
N ALA A 174 12.20 -3.13 5.27
CA ALA A 174 11.92 -2.16 6.32
C ALA A 174 11.74 -2.78 7.71
N TRP A 175 11.46 -4.08 7.80
CA TRP A 175 11.16 -4.76 9.08
C TRP A 175 12.24 -4.56 10.17
N PRO A 176 13.55 -4.66 9.88
CA PRO A 176 14.59 -4.40 10.88
C PRO A 176 14.55 -2.98 11.47
N LEU A 177 14.04 -1.98 10.74
CA LEU A 177 13.89 -0.61 11.26
C LEU A 177 12.82 -0.56 12.36
N LEU A 178 11.70 -1.27 12.18
CA LEU A 178 10.65 -1.35 13.20
C LEU A 178 11.14 -2.10 14.44
N ALA A 179 11.88 -3.20 14.25
CA ALA A 179 12.51 -3.93 15.35
C ALA A 179 13.52 -3.03 16.11
N SER A 180 14.30 -2.23 15.39
CA SER A 180 15.24 -1.27 15.96
C SER A 180 14.54 -0.16 16.74
N ALA A 181 13.43 0.38 16.23
CA ALA A 181 12.63 1.38 16.95
C ALA A 181 12.09 0.82 18.29
N CYS A 182 11.60 -0.42 18.28
CA CYS A 182 11.18 -1.10 19.51
C CYS A 182 12.36 -1.33 20.47
N ALA A 183 13.55 -1.69 19.97
CA ALA A 183 14.74 -1.87 20.79
C ALA A 183 15.20 -0.56 21.42
N ILE A 184 15.19 0.54 20.67
CA ILE A 184 15.52 1.88 21.20
C ILE A 184 14.60 2.24 22.36
N LEU A 185 13.29 2.01 22.24
CA LEU A 185 12.34 2.34 23.30
C LEU A 185 12.48 1.48 24.56
N ARG A 186 12.88 0.21 24.42
CA ARG A 186 13.02 -0.71 25.56
C ARG A 186 14.39 -0.65 26.22
N ASP A 187 15.43 -0.54 25.42
CA ASP A 187 16.79 -0.93 25.79
C ASP A 187 17.74 0.27 25.89
N MET A 188 17.37 1.45 25.34
CA MET A 188 18.18 2.66 25.45
C MET A 188 18.02 3.29 26.83
N ALA A 189 19.15 3.58 27.48
CA ALA A 189 19.19 4.25 28.77
C ALA A 189 18.50 5.63 28.71
N SER A 190 17.75 5.98 29.75
CA SER A 190 17.28 7.35 29.94
C SER A 190 18.44 8.28 30.30
N PHE A 191 18.29 9.59 30.06
CA PHE A 191 19.30 10.59 30.45
C PHE A 191 19.69 10.48 31.94
N GLU A 192 18.73 10.17 32.82
CA GLU A 192 18.96 9.94 34.24
C GLU A 192 19.85 8.72 34.48
N SER A 193 19.51 7.56 33.90
CA SER A 193 20.30 6.32 34.05
C SER A 193 21.68 6.38 33.37
N ALA A 194 21.83 7.22 32.34
CA ALA A 194 23.06 7.43 31.61
C ALA A 194 23.98 8.50 32.24
N GLY A 195 23.54 9.17 33.32
CA GLY A 195 24.31 10.21 34.00
C GLY A 195 24.56 11.46 33.14
N VAL A 196 23.67 11.73 32.18
CA VAL A 196 23.80 12.90 31.30
C VAL A 196 23.18 14.12 31.99
N ALA A 197 23.96 15.18 32.15
CA ALA A 197 23.50 16.42 32.75
C ALA A 197 22.36 17.03 31.91
N GLN A 198 21.21 17.27 32.52
CA GLN A 198 20.16 18.08 31.90
C GLN A 198 20.65 19.53 31.79
N GLN A 199 20.72 20.08 30.58
CA GLN A 199 20.89 21.53 30.42
C GLN A 199 19.61 22.20 30.93
N THR A 200 19.77 22.97 32.00
CA THR A 200 18.73 23.91 32.46
C THR A 200 18.62 25.01 31.41
N ALA A 201 17.42 25.17 30.85
CA ALA A 201 17.08 26.27 29.96
C ALA A 201 17.07 27.61 30.71
#